data_AF-A0AAU5J608-F1
#
_entry.id   AF-A0AAU5J608-F1
#
_cell.length_a   1.000
_cell.length_b   1.000
_cell.length_c   1.000
_cell.angle_alpha   90.00
_cell.angle_beta   90.00
_cell.angle_gamma   90.00
#
_symmetry.space_group_name_H-M   'P 1'
#
loop_
_entity.id
_entity.type
_entity.pdbx_description
1 polymer ?
#
loop_
_entity_poly.entity_id
_entity_poly.type
_entity_poly.pdbx_seq_one_letter_code
_entity_poly.pdbx_strand_id
1 'polypeptide(L)'
;MVAAEAPPLYPGLGTLYEHELDAHEVGAVMLTHKWQPADLLAPHSDIDVRVLLPEAPANWEEWNHRLAAAHKSAVRREVSHGRLLEHPPGFAFTVPEADGRLVCAPELATWSLISGSARDFQRWRSRAQMAPWCETDERFYRAILQSRLAGRYQLAADSTDNVVEDITAYRRHCVAWHYLAPCWFAAAALATRTRCPGKTAALTQWRPDGLDAYAELFLRHSEDGPNGRLRSPRHLLRAAHVSLEAAMRRIPQASHPPDQGKESAATDWAMTAGMLRVRVARWLYYLDPPPGVATEYLIRREAKELRSAAQTLNALAEDGATPAQRLAARMAGLIPAGPTTPDTLRTTLALWHRQKSTVQEFLSLPLSAIHP
;
A
#
# COMPACT_ATOMS: atom_id res chain seq x y z
N MET A 1 26.42 -2.78 -4.86
CA MET A 1 25.41 -3.19 -3.87
C MET A 1 24.86 -4.53 -4.32
N VAL A 2 25.16 -5.61 -3.62
CA VAL A 2 24.56 -6.92 -3.91
C VAL A 2 23.09 -6.82 -3.50
N ALA A 3 22.17 -6.93 -4.45
CA ALA A 3 20.75 -6.97 -4.15
C ALA A 3 20.50 -8.23 -3.32
N ALA A 4 20.08 -8.08 -2.07
CA ALA A 4 19.62 -9.22 -1.30
C ALA A 4 18.36 -9.77 -2.02
N GLU A 5 18.47 -10.98 -2.54
CA GLU A 5 17.35 -11.68 -3.18
C GLU A 5 16.28 -12.00 -2.13
N ALA A 6 15.00 -11.91 -2.52
CA ALA A 6 13.93 -12.38 -1.64
C ALA A 6 14.05 -13.90 -1.46
N PRO A 7 13.65 -14.44 -0.29
CA PRO A 7 13.53 -15.89 -0.11
C PRO A 7 12.71 -16.53 -1.25
N PRO A 8 13.04 -17.76 -1.71
CA PRO A 8 12.43 -18.40 -2.89
C PRO A 8 10.89 -18.42 -2.90
N LEU A 9 10.29 -18.36 -1.71
CA LEU A 9 8.85 -18.21 -1.48
C LEU A 9 8.23 -17.04 -2.25
N TYR A 10 8.83 -15.84 -2.21
CA TYR A 10 8.20 -14.63 -2.76
C TYR A 10 8.26 -14.55 -4.29
N PRO A 11 9.41 -14.84 -4.95
CA PRO A 11 9.44 -14.95 -6.41
C PRO A 11 8.47 -16.02 -6.92
N GLY A 12 8.44 -17.21 -6.29
CA GLY A 12 7.53 -18.29 -6.67
C GLY A 12 6.06 -17.89 -6.54
N LEU A 13 5.69 -17.22 -5.44
CA LEU A 13 4.33 -16.71 -5.24
C LEU A 13 3.98 -15.56 -6.21
N GLY A 14 4.95 -14.73 -6.60
CA GLY A 14 4.79 -13.72 -7.64
C GLY A 14 4.48 -14.33 -9.01
N THR A 15 5.22 -15.36 -9.42
CA THR A 15 4.97 -16.11 -10.67
C THR A 15 3.63 -16.83 -10.65
N LEU A 16 3.27 -17.45 -9.51
CA LEU A 16 1.94 -18.04 -9.35
C LEU A 16 0.85 -16.99 -9.53
N TYR A 17 1.01 -15.82 -8.91
CA TYR A 17 0.02 -14.75 -8.97
C TYR A 17 -0.14 -14.22 -10.39
N GLU A 18 0.96 -14.00 -11.12
CA GLU A 18 0.94 -13.65 -12.54
C GLU A 18 0.16 -14.68 -13.37
N HIS A 19 0.47 -15.97 -13.21
CA HIS A 19 -0.21 -17.03 -13.93
C HIS A 19 -1.73 -17.03 -13.69
N GLU A 20 -2.17 -16.80 -12.44
CA GLU A 20 -3.60 -16.73 -12.12
C GLU A 20 -4.25 -15.48 -12.71
N LEU A 21 -3.56 -14.33 -12.78
CA LEU A 21 -4.07 -13.13 -13.44
C LEU A 21 -4.25 -13.34 -14.95
N ASP A 22 -3.31 -14.03 -15.60
CA ASP A 22 -3.38 -14.37 -17.02
C ASP A 22 -4.51 -15.35 -17.30
N ALA A 23 -4.63 -16.41 -16.50
CA ALA A 23 -5.67 -17.43 -16.63
C ALA A 23 -7.10 -16.88 -16.49
N HIS A 24 -7.25 -15.73 -15.81
CA HIS A 24 -8.53 -15.05 -15.64
C HIS A 24 -8.66 -13.79 -16.50
N GLU A 25 -7.77 -13.58 -17.47
CA GLU A 25 -7.81 -12.48 -18.43
C GLU A 25 -7.90 -11.09 -17.76
N VAL A 26 -7.10 -10.87 -16.71
CA VAL A 26 -7.02 -9.56 -16.04
C VAL A 26 -6.28 -8.54 -16.92
N GLY A 27 -5.42 -8.99 -17.84
CA GLY A 27 -4.72 -8.13 -18.80
C GLY A 27 -3.67 -7.23 -18.16
N ALA A 28 -3.04 -7.69 -17.07
CA ALA A 28 -1.90 -7.00 -16.47
C ALA A 28 -0.68 -7.07 -17.40
N VAL A 29 -0.03 -5.94 -17.64
CA VAL A 29 1.23 -5.89 -18.43
C VAL A 29 2.46 -5.77 -17.55
N MET A 30 2.26 -5.43 -16.27
CA MET A 30 3.32 -5.43 -15.27
C MET A 30 2.72 -5.59 -13.87
N LEU A 31 3.44 -6.35 -13.04
CA LEU A 31 3.17 -6.53 -11.63
C LEU A 31 4.35 -6.04 -10.81
N THR A 32 4.07 -5.35 -9.72
CA THR A 32 5.11 -4.93 -8.78
C THR A 32 4.71 -5.24 -7.35
N HIS A 33 5.71 -5.47 -6.49
CA HIS A 33 5.54 -5.33 -5.05
C HIS A 33 5.62 -3.85 -4.67
N LYS A 34 4.87 -3.45 -3.65
CA LYS A 34 5.05 -2.14 -3.01
C LYS A 34 6.47 -1.98 -2.46
N TRP A 35 7.06 -3.02 -1.88
CA TRP A 35 8.35 -2.95 -1.19
C TRP A 35 9.49 -3.61 -1.97
N GLN A 36 10.73 -3.36 -1.56
CA GLN A 36 11.91 -4.02 -2.14
C GLN A 36 11.97 -5.50 -1.73
N PRO A 37 12.70 -6.36 -2.47
CA PRO A 37 12.87 -7.77 -2.11
C PRO A 37 13.44 -7.97 -0.70
N ALA A 38 14.39 -7.11 -0.30
CA ALA A 38 14.98 -7.09 1.04
C ALA A 38 13.99 -6.71 2.17
N ASP A 39 12.78 -6.28 1.82
CA ASP A 39 11.69 -5.99 2.76
C ASP A 39 10.63 -7.10 2.81
N LEU A 40 10.75 -8.15 2.01
CA LEU A 40 9.86 -9.31 2.01
C LEU A 40 10.49 -10.41 2.87
N LEU A 41 10.19 -10.37 4.17
CA LEU A 41 10.79 -11.26 5.16
C LEU A 41 9.90 -12.48 5.41
N ALA A 42 10.37 -13.63 4.94
CA ALA A 42 9.68 -14.89 5.11
C ALA A 42 9.65 -15.31 6.59
N PRO A 43 8.60 -16.02 7.04
CA PRO A 43 7.38 -16.35 6.31
C PRO A 43 6.23 -15.35 6.54
N HIS A 44 6.52 -14.13 7.02
CA HIS A 44 5.51 -13.27 7.65
C HIS A 44 5.13 -12.01 6.87
N SER A 45 5.98 -11.55 5.94
CA SER A 45 5.67 -10.37 5.13
C SER A 45 4.63 -10.69 4.06
N ASP A 46 3.68 -9.77 3.91
CA ASP A 46 2.64 -9.82 2.89
C ASP A 46 3.18 -9.37 1.54
N ILE A 47 2.55 -9.86 0.47
CA ILE A 47 2.78 -9.41 -0.89
C ILE A 47 1.76 -8.32 -1.22
N ASP A 48 2.18 -7.07 -1.03
CA ASP A 48 1.43 -5.89 -1.45
C ASP A 48 1.60 -5.66 -2.97
N VAL A 49 0.68 -6.15 -3.81
CA VAL A 49 0.77 -6.02 -5.27
C VAL A 49 0.28 -4.65 -5.78
N ARG A 50 0.88 -4.16 -6.86
CA ARG A 50 0.33 -3.14 -7.76
C ARG A 50 0.21 -3.72 -9.16
N VAL A 51 -0.91 -3.44 -9.81
CA VAL A 51 -1.18 -3.90 -11.19
C VAL A 51 -1.04 -2.72 -12.14
N LEU A 52 -0.32 -2.93 -13.24
CA LEU A 52 -0.24 -1.98 -14.34
C LEU A 52 -0.98 -2.58 -15.55
N LEU A 53 -1.92 -1.81 -16.07
CA LEU A 53 -2.70 -2.12 -17.27
C LEU A 53 -2.18 -1.28 -18.45
N PRO A 54 -2.29 -1.77 -19.70
CA PRO A 54 -1.88 -0.97 -20.86
C PRO A 54 -2.74 0.30 -20.98
N GLU A 55 -4.03 0.17 -20.72
CA GLU A 55 -5.03 1.24 -20.73
C GLU A 55 -6.14 0.93 -19.72
N ALA A 56 -7.06 1.87 -19.52
CA ALA A 56 -8.24 1.61 -18.68
C ALA A 56 -9.17 0.60 -19.39
N PRO A 57 -9.62 -0.47 -18.72
CA PRO A 57 -10.57 -1.40 -19.30
C PRO A 57 -11.90 -0.70 -19.57
N ALA A 58 -12.60 -1.14 -20.61
CA ALA A 58 -13.93 -0.64 -20.94
C ALA A 58 -14.94 -0.85 -19.80
N ASN A 59 -14.74 -1.88 -18.97
CA ASN A 59 -15.61 -2.20 -17.85
C ASN A 59 -14.83 -2.59 -16.60
N TRP A 60 -14.61 -1.62 -15.71
CA TRP A 60 -13.97 -1.83 -14.42
C TRP A 60 -14.66 -2.86 -13.52
N GLU A 61 -15.99 -2.95 -13.56
CA GLU A 61 -16.74 -3.90 -12.73
C GLU A 61 -16.40 -5.34 -13.11
N GLU A 62 -16.43 -5.65 -14.41
CA GLU A 62 -16.09 -6.97 -14.93
C GLU A 62 -14.61 -7.30 -14.69
N TRP A 63 -13.73 -6.33 -14.93
CA TRP A 63 -12.30 -6.47 -14.62
C TRP A 63 -12.05 -6.82 -13.15
N ASN A 64 -12.79 -6.20 -12.21
CA ASN A 64 -12.68 -6.51 -10.79
C ASN A 64 -13.20 -7.92 -10.43
N HIS A 65 -14.23 -8.41 -11.11
CA HIS A 65 -14.69 -9.79 -10.90
C HIS A 65 -13.61 -10.79 -11.32
N ARG A 66 -12.95 -10.56 -12.46
CA ARG A 66 -11.81 -11.36 -12.92
C ARG A 66 -10.64 -11.30 -11.93
N LEU A 67 -10.29 -10.10 -11.47
CA LEU A 67 -9.24 -9.92 -10.46
C LEU A 67 -9.55 -10.64 -9.15
N ALA A 68 -10.80 -10.56 -8.66
CA ALA A 68 -11.22 -11.28 -7.45
C ALA A 68 -11.12 -12.80 -7.63
N ALA A 69 -11.53 -13.32 -8.79
CA ALA A 69 -11.45 -14.74 -9.11
C ALA A 69 -9.99 -15.23 -9.16
N ALA A 70 -9.12 -14.51 -9.87
CA ALA A 70 -7.69 -14.80 -9.93
C ALA A 70 -7.04 -14.81 -8.53
N HIS A 71 -7.36 -13.79 -7.71
CA HIS A 71 -6.82 -13.71 -6.37
C HIS A 71 -7.30 -14.86 -5.47
N LYS A 72 -8.61 -15.19 -5.51
CA LYS A 72 -9.14 -16.36 -4.79
C LYS A 72 -8.48 -17.66 -5.24
N SER A 73 -8.21 -17.81 -6.54
CA SER A 73 -7.53 -18.98 -7.09
C SER A 73 -6.11 -19.12 -6.53
N ALA A 74 -5.32 -18.03 -6.55
CA ALA A 74 -3.97 -18.01 -5.98
C ALA A 74 -3.96 -18.35 -4.48
N VAL A 75 -4.88 -17.76 -3.70
CA VAL A 75 -5.01 -18.02 -2.26
C VAL A 75 -5.41 -19.47 -1.97
N ARG A 76 -6.25 -20.10 -2.81
CA ARG A 76 -6.70 -21.49 -2.63
C ARG A 76 -5.61 -22.54 -2.84
N ARG A 77 -4.50 -22.19 -3.49
CA ARG A 77 -3.43 -23.15 -3.83
C ARG A 77 -2.74 -23.72 -2.60
N GLU A 78 -2.56 -22.91 -1.55
CA GLU A 78 -1.89 -23.32 -0.32
C GLU A 78 -2.43 -22.53 0.88
N VAL A 79 -2.60 -23.18 2.03
CA VAL A 79 -3.15 -22.54 3.24
C VAL A 79 -2.31 -21.32 3.68
N SER A 80 -0.99 -21.40 3.54
CA SER A 80 -0.05 -20.32 3.89
C SER A 80 -0.29 -19.05 3.05
N HIS A 81 -0.85 -19.18 1.83
CA HIS A 81 -1.14 -18.04 0.96
C HIS A 81 -2.22 -17.12 1.53
N GLY A 82 -3.12 -17.62 2.40
CA GLY A 82 -4.11 -16.76 3.08
C GLY A 82 -3.48 -15.62 3.87
N ARG A 83 -2.25 -15.82 4.39
CA ARG A 83 -1.48 -14.75 5.03
C ARG A 83 -0.68 -13.95 4.01
N LEU A 84 0.09 -14.61 3.14
CA LEU A 84 1.01 -13.94 2.22
C LEU A 84 0.29 -13.08 1.15
N LEU A 85 -0.92 -13.49 0.76
CA LEU A 85 -1.81 -12.79 -0.17
C LEU A 85 -3.06 -12.29 0.58
N GLU A 86 -2.89 -11.75 1.79
CA GLU A 86 -4.00 -11.24 2.63
C GLU A 86 -4.89 -10.21 1.90
N HIS A 87 -4.32 -9.47 0.95
CA HIS A 87 -5.03 -8.46 0.18
C HIS A 87 -4.90 -8.70 -1.33
N PRO A 88 -5.99 -8.52 -2.09
CA PRO A 88 -5.86 -8.23 -3.52
C PRO A 88 -5.06 -6.95 -3.75
N PRO A 89 -4.61 -6.68 -4.99
CA PRO A 89 -3.76 -5.55 -5.31
C PRO A 89 -4.27 -4.24 -4.70
N GLY A 90 -3.35 -3.43 -4.17
CA GLY A 90 -3.70 -2.18 -3.49
C GLY A 90 -4.04 -1.05 -4.45
N PHE A 91 -3.50 -1.09 -5.67
CA PHE A 91 -3.75 -0.11 -6.72
C PHE A 91 -3.72 -0.78 -8.10
N ALA A 92 -4.49 -0.22 -9.03
CA ALA A 92 -4.37 -0.47 -10.46
C ALA A 92 -4.11 0.84 -11.20
N PHE A 93 -2.96 0.93 -11.86
CA PHE A 93 -2.58 2.09 -12.68
C PHE A 93 -2.52 1.69 -14.15
N THR A 94 -2.57 2.68 -15.03
CA THR A 94 -2.31 2.47 -16.46
C THR A 94 -0.87 2.85 -16.81
N VAL A 95 -0.32 2.28 -17.88
CA VAL A 95 1.00 2.65 -18.41
C VAL A 95 1.07 4.15 -18.70
N PRO A 96 0.08 4.80 -19.35
CA PRO A 96 0.05 6.25 -19.52
C PRO A 96 0.15 7.05 -18.20
N GLU A 97 -0.44 6.59 -17.10
CA GLU A 97 -0.34 7.28 -15.80
C GLU A 97 1.08 7.19 -15.22
N ALA A 98 1.72 6.03 -15.34
CA ALA A 98 3.11 5.86 -14.91
C ALA A 98 4.08 6.67 -15.79
N ASP A 99 3.88 6.67 -17.10
CA ASP A 99 4.68 7.46 -18.03
C ASP A 99 4.48 8.97 -17.87
N GLY A 100 3.24 9.38 -17.58
CA GLY A 100 2.83 10.76 -17.31
C GLY A 100 3.22 11.29 -15.93
N ARG A 101 3.93 10.50 -15.10
CA ARG A 101 4.39 10.87 -13.74
C ARG A 101 3.25 11.17 -12.75
N LEU A 102 2.14 10.46 -12.86
CA LEU A 102 0.98 10.66 -11.99
C LEU A 102 0.90 9.69 -10.82
N VAL A 103 1.63 8.59 -10.90
CA VAL A 103 1.92 7.81 -9.71
C VAL A 103 2.91 8.61 -8.89
N CYS A 104 2.55 8.93 -7.64
CA CYS A 104 3.38 9.79 -6.83
C CYS A 104 4.78 9.17 -6.63
N ALA A 105 5.81 10.01 -6.79
CA ALA A 105 7.20 9.59 -6.69
C ALA A 105 7.55 8.81 -5.41
N PRO A 106 7.07 9.18 -4.20
CA PRO A 106 7.42 8.42 -2.99
C PRO A 106 6.78 7.03 -2.92
N GLU A 107 5.62 6.80 -3.56
CA GLU A 107 5.05 5.45 -3.71
C GLU A 107 5.89 4.65 -4.72
N LEU A 108 6.11 5.19 -5.92
CA LEU A 108 6.81 4.48 -6.99
C LEU A 108 8.26 4.11 -6.62
N ALA A 109 8.95 4.99 -5.86
CA ALA A 109 10.33 4.75 -5.42
C ALA A 109 10.49 3.51 -4.53
N THR A 110 9.40 3.02 -3.92
CA THR A 110 9.41 1.82 -3.06
C THR A 110 9.24 0.52 -3.83
N TRP A 111 8.75 0.58 -5.06
CA TRP A 111 8.33 -0.61 -5.80
C TRP A 111 9.50 -1.51 -6.19
N SER A 112 9.20 -2.80 -6.34
CA SER A 112 10.08 -3.77 -7.00
C SER A 112 9.31 -4.61 -8.01
N LEU A 113 9.97 -5.00 -9.10
CA LEU A 113 9.33 -5.71 -10.21
C LEU A 113 9.04 -7.17 -9.84
N ILE A 114 7.82 -7.62 -10.09
CA ILE A 114 7.45 -9.05 -10.10
C ILE A 114 7.58 -9.56 -11.54
N SER A 115 6.88 -8.92 -12.47
CA SER A 115 6.88 -9.29 -13.88
C SER A 115 6.58 -8.10 -14.80
N GLY A 116 6.90 -8.24 -16.09
CA GLY A 116 6.75 -7.18 -17.12
C GLY A 116 8.06 -6.53 -17.55
N SER A 117 7.97 -5.36 -18.20
CA SER A 117 9.12 -4.66 -18.78
C SER A 117 10.06 -4.06 -17.72
N ALA A 118 11.20 -4.70 -17.47
CA ALA A 118 12.24 -4.19 -16.59
C ALA A 118 12.78 -2.82 -17.04
N ARG A 119 12.82 -2.55 -18.34
CA ARG A 119 13.26 -1.28 -18.91
C ARG A 119 12.32 -0.14 -18.50
N ASP A 120 11.01 -0.33 -18.69
CA ASP A 120 10.02 0.70 -18.36
C ASP A 120 9.94 0.92 -16.85
N PHE A 121 9.97 -0.16 -16.08
CA PHE A 121 10.01 -0.09 -14.62
C PHE A 121 11.22 0.71 -14.11
N GLN A 122 12.43 0.41 -14.60
CA GLN A 122 13.64 1.14 -14.20
C GLN A 122 13.60 2.61 -14.64
N ARG A 123 13.01 2.91 -15.80
CA ARG A 123 12.77 4.29 -16.24
C ARG A 123 11.89 5.04 -15.25
N TRP A 124 10.75 4.47 -14.85
CA TRP A 124 9.85 5.12 -13.89
C TRP A 124 10.51 5.28 -12.53
N ARG A 125 11.13 4.21 -12.02
CA ARG A 125 11.82 4.22 -10.71
C ARG A 125 12.93 5.25 -10.65
N SER A 126 13.78 5.30 -11.68
CA SER A 126 14.87 6.28 -11.76
C SER A 126 14.33 7.72 -11.77
N ARG A 127 13.25 7.98 -12.52
CA ARG A 127 12.60 9.29 -12.53
C ARG A 127 12.05 9.66 -11.16
N ALA A 128 11.37 8.74 -10.47
CA ALA A 128 10.85 8.97 -9.12
C ALA A 128 11.98 9.22 -8.11
N GLN A 129 13.10 8.52 -8.21
CA GLN A 129 14.25 8.71 -7.32
C GLN A 129 15.00 10.02 -7.57
N MET A 130 15.11 10.45 -8.84
CA MET A 130 15.83 11.69 -9.22
C MET A 130 14.97 12.96 -9.15
N ALA A 131 13.65 12.84 -9.05
CA ALA A 131 12.78 14.01 -8.92
C ALA A 131 13.16 14.84 -7.68
N PRO A 132 13.11 16.17 -7.72
CA PRO A 132 13.31 16.99 -6.53
C PRO A 132 12.33 16.59 -5.42
N TRP A 133 12.76 16.72 -4.17
CA TRP A 133 11.87 16.57 -3.02
C TRP A 133 10.81 17.68 -3.05
N CYS A 134 9.53 17.34 -2.92
CA CYS A 134 8.43 18.29 -2.95
C CYS A 134 7.43 18.06 -1.80
N GLU A 135 6.36 18.86 -1.79
CA GLU A 135 5.32 18.79 -0.77
C GLU A 135 4.56 17.44 -0.77
N THR A 136 4.35 16.84 -1.95
CA THR A 136 3.75 15.51 -2.06
C THR A 136 4.55 14.46 -1.31
N ASP A 137 5.88 14.57 -1.28
CA ASP A 137 6.73 13.69 -0.47
C ASP A 137 6.49 13.91 1.02
N GLU A 138 6.49 15.17 1.47
CA GLU A 138 6.23 15.48 2.88
C GLU A 138 4.87 14.96 3.32
N ARG A 139 3.82 15.20 2.53
CA ARG A 139 2.47 14.70 2.78
C ARG A 139 2.43 13.17 2.87
N PHE A 140 3.08 12.48 1.93
CA PHE A 140 3.13 11.01 1.91
C PHE A 140 3.79 10.44 3.16
N TYR A 141 5.01 10.88 3.50
CA TYR A 141 5.73 10.32 4.64
C TYR A 141 5.13 10.75 5.98
N ARG A 142 4.60 11.97 6.10
CA ARG A 142 3.87 12.39 7.30
C ARG A 142 2.56 11.62 7.47
N ALA A 143 1.85 11.30 6.38
CA ALA A 143 0.65 10.47 6.45
C ALA A 143 0.97 9.06 6.99
N ILE A 144 2.11 8.46 6.61
CA ILE A 144 2.54 7.17 7.20
C ILE A 144 2.67 7.30 8.73
N LEU A 145 3.41 8.31 9.21
CA LEU A 145 3.63 8.56 10.63
C LEU A 145 2.33 8.82 11.36
N GLN A 146 1.51 9.75 10.87
CA GLN A 146 0.21 10.08 11.46
C GLN A 146 -0.65 8.83 11.58
N SER A 147 -0.70 8.00 10.53
CA SER A 147 -1.55 6.83 10.49
C SER A 147 -1.12 5.68 11.41
N ARG A 148 0.12 5.69 11.90
CA ARG A 148 0.70 4.69 12.82
C ARG A 148 0.86 5.21 14.25
N LEU A 149 1.05 6.52 14.43
CA LEU A 149 1.32 7.13 15.73
C LEU A 149 0.08 7.76 16.38
N ALA A 150 -0.86 8.29 15.60
CA ALA A 150 -2.04 9.00 16.14
C ALA A 150 -3.01 8.12 16.94
N GLY A 151 -2.83 6.79 16.93
CA GLY A 151 -3.65 5.83 17.68
C GLY A 151 -2.89 4.98 18.71
N ARG A 152 -1.60 5.25 18.98
CA ARG A 152 -0.66 4.37 19.73
C ARG A 152 -0.79 2.90 19.32
N TYR A 153 0.06 2.45 18.39
CA TYR A 153 0.06 1.08 17.90
C TYR A 153 -0.17 0.03 19.00
N GLN A 154 -1.13 -0.87 18.76
CA GLN A 154 -1.49 -1.96 19.65
C GLN A 154 -1.22 -3.27 18.92
N LEU A 155 -0.27 -4.07 19.43
CA LEU A 155 0.06 -5.37 18.83
C LEU A 155 -1.16 -6.32 18.74
N ALA A 156 -2.11 -6.19 19.65
CA ALA A 156 -3.35 -6.98 19.63
C ALA A 156 -4.28 -6.65 18.45
N ALA A 157 -4.07 -5.53 17.75
CA ALA A 157 -4.85 -5.14 16.58
C ALA A 157 -4.32 -5.76 15.26
N ASP A 158 -3.13 -6.36 15.29
CA ASP A 158 -2.65 -7.21 14.19
C ASP A 158 -3.32 -8.57 14.30
N SER A 159 -4.12 -8.92 13.29
CA SER A 159 -4.79 -10.21 13.25
C SER A 159 -3.77 -11.34 13.14
N THR A 160 -4.02 -12.41 13.87
CA THR A 160 -3.30 -13.68 13.78
C THR A 160 -4.15 -14.77 13.12
N ASP A 161 -5.32 -14.42 12.58
CA ASP A 161 -6.35 -15.38 12.18
C ASP A 161 -5.90 -16.27 11.01
N ASN A 162 -5.09 -15.73 10.10
CA ASN A 162 -4.53 -16.46 8.95
C ASN A 162 -3.10 -16.98 9.19
N VAL A 163 -2.58 -16.87 10.41
CA VAL A 163 -1.19 -17.28 10.72
C VAL A 163 -1.16 -18.76 11.03
N VAL A 164 -0.53 -19.54 10.14
CA VAL A 164 -0.49 -21.00 10.22
C VAL A 164 0.56 -21.50 11.24
N GLU A 165 1.66 -20.77 11.44
CA GLU A 165 2.78 -21.19 12.30
C GLU A 165 3.47 -20.02 13.04
N ASP A 166 4.13 -20.34 14.16
CA ASP A 166 4.88 -19.44 15.06
C ASP A 166 4.28 -18.03 15.24
N ILE A 167 3.13 -17.97 15.94
CA ILE A 167 2.47 -16.72 16.34
C ILE A 167 3.42 -15.77 17.10
N THR A 168 4.41 -16.31 17.83
CA THR A 168 5.35 -15.47 18.58
C THR A 168 6.33 -14.78 17.63
N ALA A 169 6.88 -15.48 16.63
CA ALA A 169 7.68 -14.88 15.57
C ALA A 169 6.88 -13.87 14.76
N TYR A 170 5.64 -14.21 14.38
CA TYR A 170 4.76 -13.28 13.69
C TYR A 170 4.54 -11.99 14.49
N ARG A 171 4.30 -12.10 15.81
CA ARG A 171 4.17 -10.92 16.68
C ARG A 171 5.44 -10.09 16.77
N ARG A 172 6.64 -10.71 16.74
CA ARG A 172 7.91 -9.95 16.63
C ARG A 172 7.97 -9.22 15.30
N HIS A 173 7.57 -9.90 14.22
CA HIS A 173 7.51 -9.33 12.88
C HIS A 173 6.55 -8.15 12.79
N CYS A 174 5.34 -8.22 13.37
CA CYS A 174 4.41 -7.09 13.39
C CYS A 174 5.04 -5.85 14.05
N VAL A 175 5.67 -6.02 15.21
CA VAL A 175 6.34 -4.90 15.90
C VAL A 175 7.47 -4.31 15.04
N ALA A 176 8.35 -5.16 14.50
CA ALA A 176 9.51 -4.69 13.75
C ALA A 176 9.14 -4.13 12.38
N TRP A 177 8.27 -4.83 11.64
CA TRP A 177 8.06 -4.64 10.20
C TRP A 177 6.72 -3.99 9.81
N HIS A 178 5.70 -4.08 10.66
CA HIS A 178 4.40 -3.40 10.43
C HIS A 178 4.28 -2.09 11.22
N TYR A 179 4.94 -2.00 12.37
CA TYR A 179 4.95 -0.80 13.20
C TYR A 179 6.22 0.04 13.04
N LEU A 180 7.36 -0.47 13.50
CA LEU A 180 8.58 0.34 13.58
C LEU A 180 9.16 0.68 12.22
N ALA A 181 9.48 -0.30 11.38
CA ALA A 181 10.20 -0.06 10.14
C ALA A 181 9.47 0.91 9.19
N PRO A 182 8.13 0.87 9.02
CA PRO A 182 7.41 1.90 8.26
C PRO A 182 7.55 3.31 8.85
N CYS A 183 7.54 3.44 10.18
CA CYS A 183 7.73 4.73 10.84
C CYS A 183 9.18 5.22 10.71
N TRP A 184 10.17 4.33 10.87
CA TRP A 184 11.58 4.65 10.67
C TRP A 184 11.87 5.05 9.23
N PHE A 185 11.29 4.34 8.28
CA PHE A 185 11.34 4.65 6.85
C PHE A 185 10.83 6.06 6.55
N ALA A 186 9.65 6.40 7.05
CA ALA A 186 9.09 7.75 6.88
C ALA A 186 9.92 8.81 7.61
N ALA A 187 10.41 8.51 8.81
CA ALA A 187 11.25 9.42 9.57
C ALA A 187 12.59 9.71 8.89
N ALA A 188 13.24 8.67 8.36
CA ALA A 188 14.47 8.79 7.59
C ALA A 188 14.26 9.69 6.37
N ALA A 189 13.23 9.40 5.57
CA ALA A 189 12.94 10.16 4.36
C ALA A 189 12.68 11.65 4.65
N LEU A 190 11.91 11.95 5.70
CA LEU A 190 11.64 13.33 6.12
C LEU A 190 12.88 14.04 6.68
N ALA A 191 13.71 13.34 7.45
CA ALA A 191 14.91 13.91 8.05
C ALA A 191 16.00 14.22 7.02
N THR A 192 16.16 13.37 6.00
CA THR A 192 17.18 13.54 4.97
C THR A 192 16.66 14.25 3.72
N ARG A 193 15.34 14.43 3.58
CA ARG A 193 14.67 14.90 2.35
C ARG A 193 15.05 14.08 1.13
N THR A 194 15.18 12.76 1.31
CA THR A 194 15.49 11.81 0.23
C THR A 194 14.50 10.66 0.25
N ARG A 195 14.05 10.21 -0.93
CA ARG A 195 13.21 9.01 -1.04
C ARG A 195 14.04 7.77 -0.78
N CYS A 196 13.87 7.16 0.39
CA CYS A 196 14.48 5.88 0.71
C CYS A 196 13.84 4.77 -0.17
N PRO A 197 14.61 3.80 -0.69
CA PRO A 197 14.05 2.74 -1.53
C PRO A 197 13.20 1.72 -0.73
N GLY A 198 13.36 1.60 0.60
CA GLY A 198 12.64 0.60 1.38
C GLY A 198 12.91 0.67 2.90
N LYS A 199 12.27 -0.24 3.64
CA LYS A 199 12.33 -0.32 5.12
C LYS A 199 13.71 -0.73 5.62
N THR A 200 14.29 -1.80 5.06
CA THR A 200 15.63 -2.30 5.36
C THR A 200 16.69 -1.24 5.04
N ALA A 201 16.56 -0.57 3.89
CA ALA A 201 17.48 0.49 3.50
C ALA A 201 17.44 1.66 4.51
N ALA A 202 16.26 2.06 4.97
CA ALA A 202 16.13 3.14 5.94
C ALA A 202 16.81 2.82 7.28
N LEU A 203 16.59 1.61 7.82
CA LEU A 203 17.24 1.12 9.04
C LEU A 203 18.77 0.96 8.89
N THR A 204 19.25 0.74 7.66
CA THR A 204 20.68 0.59 7.38
C THR A 204 21.37 1.94 7.20
N GLN A 205 20.73 2.88 6.50
CA GLN A 205 21.37 4.11 6.02
C GLN A 205 21.17 5.30 6.97
N TRP A 206 20.05 5.34 7.71
CA TRP A 206 19.74 6.45 8.61
C TRP A 206 19.69 5.96 10.06
N ARG A 207 20.81 6.17 10.76
CA ARG A 207 21.00 5.84 12.18
C ARG A 207 21.47 7.08 12.93
N PRO A 208 20.54 7.95 13.38
CA PRO A 208 20.91 9.11 14.18
C PRO A 208 21.64 8.70 15.47
N ASP A 209 22.50 9.58 15.99
CA ASP A 209 23.31 9.31 17.18
C ASP A 209 22.48 8.70 18.33
N GLY A 210 22.96 7.57 18.82
CA GLY A 210 22.33 6.83 19.92
C GLY A 210 21.24 5.85 19.48
N LEU A 211 20.96 5.72 18.17
CA LEU A 211 19.92 4.83 17.65
C LEU A 211 20.43 3.59 16.91
N ASP A 212 21.75 3.43 16.76
CA ASP A 212 22.39 2.30 16.06
C ASP A 212 21.96 0.93 16.62
N ALA A 213 22.04 0.77 17.94
CA ALA A 213 21.67 -0.47 18.61
C ALA A 213 20.18 -0.82 18.42
N TYR A 214 19.30 0.19 18.28
CA TYR A 214 17.89 -0.05 17.98
C TYR A 214 17.72 -0.49 16.52
N ALA A 215 18.37 0.18 15.56
CA ALA A 215 18.30 -0.21 14.17
C ALA A 215 18.76 -1.68 13.97
N GLU A 216 19.88 -2.05 14.60
CA GLU A 216 20.38 -3.43 14.57
C GLU A 216 19.46 -4.43 15.26
N LEU A 217 18.88 -4.06 16.40
CA LEU A 217 17.88 -4.86 17.10
C LEU A 217 16.70 -5.22 16.18
N PHE A 218 16.20 -4.27 15.39
CA PHE A 218 15.04 -4.49 14.53
C PHE A 218 15.39 -5.16 13.20
N LEU A 219 16.58 -4.92 12.64
CA LEU A 219 17.08 -5.70 11.50
C LEU A 219 17.23 -7.19 11.86
N ARG A 220 17.58 -7.49 13.12
CA ARG A 220 17.77 -8.84 13.66
C ARG A 220 16.59 -9.31 14.53
N HIS A 221 15.37 -8.85 14.25
CA HIS A 221 14.20 -9.17 15.09
C HIS A 221 13.79 -10.66 15.03
N SER A 222 14.16 -11.36 13.96
CA SER A 222 13.94 -12.79 13.76
C SER A 222 15.03 -13.66 14.40
N GLU A 223 16.20 -13.10 14.72
CA GLU A 223 17.34 -13.83 15.28
C GLU A 223 17.20 -14.07 16.80
N ASP A 224 17.90 -15.09 17.29
CA ASP A 224 18.05 -15.36 18.71
C ASP A 224 18.83 -14.24 19.42
N GLY A 225 18.46 -13.95 20.67
CA GLY A 225 19.23 -13.04 21.52
C GLY A 225 20.61 -13.61 21.89
N PRO A 226 21.52 -12.79 22.42
CA PRO A 226 22.90 -13.21 22.79
C PRO A 226 22.99 -14.38 23.79
N ASN A 227 21.88 -14.74 24.44
CA ASN A 227 21.79 -15.89 25.35
C ASN A 227 20.99 -17.08 24.76
N GLY A 228 20.81 -17.14 23.44
CA GLY A 228 19.99 -18.15 22.77
C GLY A 228 18.49 -18.07 23.10
N ARG A 229 18.03 -16.95 23.69
CA ARG A 229 16.61 -16.71 24.00
C ARG A 229 16.02 -15.72 23.01
N LEU A 230 14.93 -16.11 22.36
CA LEU A 230 14.12 -15.24 21.51
C LEU A 230 13.64 -14.02 22.30
N ARG A 231 13.76 -12.83 21.69
CA ARG A 231 13.32 -11.58 22.31
C ARG A 231 11.80 -11.54 22.41
N SER A 232 11.24 -11.16 23.56
CA SER A 232 9.78 -11.10 23.68
C SER A 232 9.20 -9.98 22.81
N PRO A 233 8.03 -10.18 22.16
CA PRO A 233 7.35 -9.11 21.40
C PRO A 233 7.08 -7.86 22.23
N ARG A 234 6.80 -8.01 23.53
CA ARG A 234 6.61 -6.89 24.47
C ARG A 234 7.89 -6.07 24.66
N HIS A 235 9.05 -6.72 24.73
CA HIS A 235 10.33 -6.01 24.82
C HIS A 235 10.61 -5.23 23.54
N LEU A 236 10.42 -5.86 22.36
CA LEU A 236 10.57 -5.18 21.08
C LEU A 236 9.62 -3.98 20.96
N LEU A 237 8.37 -4.10 21.42
CA LEU A 237 7.39 -3.01 21.35
C LEU A 237 7.82 -1.81 22.20
N ARG A 238 8.32 -2.05 23.42
CA ARG A 238 8.88 -0.98 24.26
C ARG A 238 10.08 -0.31 23.60
N ALA A 239 11.01 -1.11 23.07
CA ALA A 239 12.16 -0.59 22.34
C ALA A 239 11.72 0.26 21.14
N ALA A 240 10.68 -0.17 20.42
CA ALA A 240 10.16 0.52 19.25
C ALA A 240 9.57 1.88 19.62
N HIS A 241 8.79 1.98 20.70
CA HIS A 241 8.27 3.26 21.17
C HIS A 241 9.40 4.24 21.52
N VAL A 242 10.40 3.78 22.29
CA VAL A 242 11.54 4.61 22.69
C VAL A 242 12.31 5.10 21.46
N SER A 243 12.65 4.20 20.54
CA SER A 243 13.44 4.55 19.37
C SER A 243 12.68 5.44 18.39
N LEU A 244 11.37 5.21 18.21
CA LEU A 244 10.54 6.07 17.36
C LEU A 244 10.39 7.46 17.98
N GLU A 245 10.17 7.57 19.28
CA GLU A 245 10.12 8.88 19.93
C GLU A 245 11.43 9.66 19.73
N ALA A 246 12.58 8.99 19.89
CA ALA A 246 13.88 9.59 19.68
C ALA A 246 14.12 9.96 18.19
N ALA A 247 13.76 9.09 17.25
CA ALA A 247 13.86 9.34 15.81
C ALA A 247 12.97 10.51 15.38
N MET A 248 11.76 10.61 15.93
CA MET A 248 10.81 11.67 15.63
C MET A 248 11.33 13.06 15.99
N ARG A 249 12.17 13.18 17.03
CA ARG A 249 12.83 14.45 17.39
C ARG A 249 13.87 14.92 16.37
N ARG A 250 14.26 14.06 15.42
CA ARG A 250 15.20 14.38 14.34
C ARG A 250 14.50 14.82 13.05
N ILE A 251 13.16 14.79 13.02
CA ILE A 251 12.40 15.23 11.86
C ILE A 251 12.22 16.75 11.89
N PRO A 252 12.58 17.48 10.82
CA PRO A 252 12.29 18.90 10.72
C PRO A 252 10.79 19.20 10.86
N GLN A 253 10.48 20.30 11.55
CA GLN A 253 9.10 20.79 11.57
C GLN A 253 8.63 21.10 10.14
N ALA A 254 7.33 20.88 9.89
CA ALA A 254 6.75 21.22 8.60
C ALA A 254 6.98 22.71 8.34
N SER A 255 7.65 23.02 7.24
CA SER A 255 7.85 24.40 6.81
C SER A 255 6.58 24.80 6.07
N HIS A 256 5.74 25.63 6.71
CA HIS A 256 4.44 26.11 6.23
C HIS A 256 3.30 25.08 6.16
N PRO A 257 2.02 25.53 6.32
CA PRO A 257 0.88 24.70 5.95
C PRO A 257 0.98 24.31 4.47
N PRO A 258 0.52 23.10 4.10
CA PRO A 258 0.60 22.61 2.72
C PRO A 258 -0.05 23.62 1.77
N ASP A 259 0.73 24.17 0.85
CA ASP A 259 0.21 25.09 -0.16
C ASP A 259 -0.38 24.17 -1.23
N GLN A 260 -1.71 24.17 -1.37
CA GLN A 260 -2.44 23.27 -2.28
C GLN A 260 -2.13 23.65 -3.74
N GLY A 261 -0.92 23.33 -4.21
CA GLY A 261 -0.46 23.61 -5.55
C GLY A 261 -1.24 22.83 -6.59
N LYS A 262 -1.55 23.48 -7.72
CA LYS A 262 -2.28 22.92 -8.86
C LYS A 262 -1.68 21.63 -9.45
N GLU A 263 -0.37 21.39 -9.29
CA GLU A 263 0.29 20.14 -9.69
C GLU A 263 -0.15 18.92 -8.85
N SER A 264 -0.81 19.13 -7.70
CA SER A 264 -1.30 18.06 -6.81
C SER A 264 -2.56 17.37 -7.37
N ALA A 265 -3.42 18.06 -8.13
CA ALA A 265 -4.76 17.55 -8.44
C ALA A 265 -4.77 16.32 -9.36
N ALA A 266 -3.98 16.33 -10.45
CA ALA A 266 -3.88 15.16 -11.34
C ALA A 266 -3.25 13.94 -10.66
N THR A 267 -2.22 14.16 -9.84
CA THR A 267 -1.59 13.09 -9.03
C THR A 267 -2.57 12.57 -7.99
N ASP A 268 -3.28 13.44 -7.28
CA ASP A 268 -4.28 13.08 -6.28
C ASP A 268 -5.45 12.31 -6.90
N TRP A 269 -5.87 12.71 -8.11
CA TRP A 269 -6.87 11.97 -8.89
C TRP A 269 -6.36 10.59 -9.28
N ALA A 270 -5.18 10.48 -9.89
CA ALA A 270 -4.62 9.21 -10.35
C ALA A 270 -4.36 8.24 -9.18
N MET A 271 -3.85 8.74 -8.05
CA MET A 271 -3.66 7.93 -6.84
C MET A 271 -5.00 7.48 -6.26
N THR A 272 -5.99 8.36 -6.19
CA THR A 272 -7.34 8.02 -5.68
C THR A 272 -8.04 7.03 -6.60
N ALA A 273 -8.06 7.28 -7.91
CA ALA A 273 -8.60 6.37 -8.92
C ALA A 273 -7.89 5.02 -8.90
N GLY A 274 -6.55 5.02 -8.86
CA GLY A 274 -5.72 3.82 -8.78
C GLY A 274 -6.12 2.91 -7.61
N MET A 275 -6.34 3.51 -6.45
CA MET A 275 -6.82 2.80 -5.26
C MET A 275 -8.29 2.35 -5.40
N LEU A 276 -9.18 3.17 -5.96
CA LEU A 276 -10.59 2.84 -6.11
C LEU A 276 -10.86 1.75 -7.16
N ARG A 277 -10.01 1.66 -8.20
CA ARG A 277 -10.11 0.67 -9.30
C ARG A 277 -10.07 -0.77 -8.84
N VAL A 278 -9.51 -1.07 -7.68
CA VAL A 278 -9.37 -2.44 -7.14
C VAL A 278 -10.37 -2.75 -6.02
N ARG A 279 -11.23 -1.79 -5.65
CA ARG A 279 -12.09 -1.92 -4.46
C ARG A 279 -13.13 -3.01 -4.61
N VAL A 280 -13.75 -3.10 -5.78
CA VAL A 280 -14.75 -4.14 -6.03
C VAL A 280 -14.10 -5.52 -5.86
N ALA A 281 -12.89 -5.75 -6.40
CA ALA A 281 -12.19 -7.02 -6.25
C ALA A 281 -11.87 -7.34 -4.78
N ARG A 282 -11.36 -6.35 -4.03
CA ARG A 282 -11.09 -6.46 -2.59
C ARG A 282 -12.33 -6.83 -1.80
N TRP A 283 -13.45 -6.14 -2.02
CA TRP A 283 -14.68 -6.40 -1.29
C TRP A 283 -15.32 -7.73 -1.67
N LEU A 284 -15.28 -8.14 -2.95
CA LEU A 284 -15.72 -9.47 -3.37
C LEU A 284 -14.89 -10.60 -2.74
N TYR A 285 -13.60 -10.37 -2.53
CA TYR A 285 -12.74 -11.31 -1.80
C TYR A 285 -13.05 -11.33 -0.30
N TYR A 286 -13.18 -10.17 0.36
CA TYR A 286 -13.47 -10.14 1.80
C TYR A 286 -14.87 -10.63 2.17
N LEU A 287 -15.85 -10.47 1.28
CA LEU A 287 -17.22 -10.94 1.53
C LEU A 287 -17.39 -12.44 1.30
N ASP A 288 -16.48 -13.05 0.54
CA ASP A 288 -16.54 -14.46 0.13
C ASP A 288 -15.10 -15.01 -0.03
N PRO A 289 -14.31 -15.09 1.05
CA PRO A 289 -12.95 -15.59 0.98
C PRO A 289 -12.95 -17.12 0.77
N PRO A 290 -11.83 -17.71 0.30
CA PRO A 290 -11.65 -19.16 0.32
C PRO A 290 -11.91 -19.77 1.71
N PRO A 291 -12.38 -21.03 1.79
CA PRO A 291 -12.58 -21.71 3.07
C PRO A 291 -11.33 -21.68 3.95
N GLY A 292 -11.49 -21.35 5.23
CA GLY A 292 -10.39 -21.28 6.19
C GLY A 292 -9.62 -19.95 6.21
N VAL A 293 -9.97 -18.98 5.36
CA VAL A 293 -9.35 -17.65 5.35
C VAL A 293 -10.26 -16.64 6.03
N ALA A 294 -9.76 -16.00 7.10
CA ALA A 294 -10.45 -14.95 7.82
C ALA A 294 -10.22 -13.59 7.15
N THR A 295 -11.27 -12.79 6.96
CA THR A 295 -11.18 -11.46 6.31
C THR A 295 -12.04 -10.39 7.00
N GLU A 296 -12.74 -10.72 8.08
CA GLU A 296 -13.63 -9.80 8.79
C GLU A 296 -12.89 -8.59 9.36
N TYR A 297 -11.63 -8.77 9.77
CA TYR A 297 -10.78 -7.67 10.21
C TYR A 297 -10.36 -6.76 9.06
N LEU A 298 -10.25 -7.27 7.83
CA LEU A 298 -9.96 -6.50 6.62
C LEU A 298 -11.14 -5.61 6.26
N ILE A 299 -12.36 -6.14 6.36
CA ILE A 299 -13.58 -5.35 6.19
C ILE A 299 -13.58 -4.14 7.11
N ARG A 300 -13.27 -4.31 8.41
CA ARG A 300 -13.22 -3.17 9.36
C ARG A 300 -12.11 -2.15 9.03
N ARG A 301 -11.00 -2.60 8.45
CA ARG A 301 -9.86 -1.74 8.08
C ARG A 301 -10.17 -0.85 6.87
N GLU A 302 -11.08 -1.26 5.97
CA GLU A 302 -11.46 -0.46 4.78
C GLU A 302 -11.94 0.95 5.15
N ALA A 303 -12.63 1.14 6.28
CA ALA A 303 -13.10 2.46 6.72
C ALA A 303 -11.98 3.52 6.75
N LYS A 304 -10.74 3.14 7.08
CA LYS A 304 -9.60 4.08 7.08
C LYS A 304 -9.26 4.52 5.67
N GLU A 305 -9.17 3.58 4.73
CA GLU A 305 -8.79 3.86 3.33
C GLU A 305 -9.89 4.65 2.62
N LEU A 306 -11.16 4.30 2.87
CA LEU A 306 -12.31 5.00 2.29
C LEU A 306 -12.47 6.43 2.82
N ARG A 307 -12.19 6.68 4.10
CA ARG A 307 -12.16 8.06 4.62
C ARG A 307 -11.09 8.91 3.93
N SER A 308 -9.90 8.35 3.72
CA SER A 308 -8.82 9.06 3.00
C SER A 308 -9.22 9.36 1.55
N ALA A 309 -9.89 8.41 0.88
CA ALA A 309 -10.44 8.59 -0.46
C ALA A 309 -11.46 9.73 -0.49
N ALA A 310 -12.44 9.70 0.40
CA ALA A 310 -13.49 10.71 0.50
C ALA A 310 -12.93 12.11 0.78
N GLN A 311 -11.93 12.23 1.66
CA GLN A 311 -11.24 13.50 1.93
C GLN A 311 -10.58 14.06 0.67
N THR A 312 -9.88 13.21 -0.09
CA THR A 312 -9.22 13.62 -1.34
C THR A 312 -10.24 14.01 -2.41
N LEU A 313 -11.31 13.23 -2.57
CA LEU A 313 -12.39 13.54 -3.52
C LEU A 313 -13.10 14.85 -3.19
N ASN A 314 -13.33 15.14 -1.90
CA ASN A 314 -13.92 16.40 -1.46
C ASN A 314 -12.98 17.59 -1.74
N ALA A 315 -11.67 17.43 -1.54
CA ALA A 315 -10.69 18.46 -1.91
C ALA A 315 -10.66 18.67 -3.44
N LEU A 316 -10.71 17.60 -4.22
CA LEU A 316 -10.82 17.69 -5.68
C LEU A 316 -12.14 18.29 -6.17
N ALA A 317 -13.17 18.37 -5.31
CA ALA A 317 -14.49 18.89 -5.67
C ALA A 317 -14.69 20.38 -5.37
N GLU A 318 -13.71 21.05 -4.72
CA GLU A 318 -13.88 22.25 -3.89
C GLU A 318 -14.77 23.38 -4.46
N ASP A 319 -14.77 23.61 -5.78
CA ASP A 319 -15.62 24.65 -6.41
C ASP A 319 -16.71 24.12 -7.37
N GLY A 320 -16.72 22.81 -7.69
CA GLY A 320 -17.70 22.21 -8.62
C GLY A 320 -17.76 22.85 -10.03
N ALA A 321 -16.79 23.68 -10.40
CA ALA A 321 -16.79 24.51 -11.60
C ALA A 321 -16.56 23.68 -12.87
N THR A 322 -15.65 22.70 -12.81
CA THR A 322 -15.32 21.84 -13.95
C THR A 322 -16.12 20.53 -13.95
N PRO A 323 -16.30 19.86 -15.11
CA PRO A 323 -16.88 18.52 -15.17
C PRO A 323 -16.16 17.51 -14.25
N ALA A 324 -14.83 17.57 -14.19
CA ALA A 324 -14.03 16.71 -13.33
C ALA A 324 -14.30 16.95 -11.83
N GLN A 325 -14.39 18.21 -11.39
CA GLN A 325 -14.74 18.54 -10.00
C GLN A 325 -16.14 18.04 -9.64
N ARG A 326 -17.13 18.19 -10.53
CA ARG A 326 -18.48 17.64 -10.32
C ARG A 326 -18.48 16.11 -10.26
N LEU A 327 -17.65 15.46 -11.06
CA LEU A 327 -17.49 14.01 -11.03
C LEU A 327 -16.83 13.52 -9.73
N ALA A 328 -15.81 14.22 -9.23
CA ALA A 328 -15.22 13.96 -7.92
C ALA A 328 -16.25 14.09 -6.79
N ALA A 329 -17.08 15.15 -6.81
CA ALA A 329 -18.16 15.34 -5.84
C ALA A 329 -19.18 14.18 -5.87
N ARG A 330 -19.61 13.74 -7.08
CA ARG A 330 -20.49 12.59 -7.23
C ARG A 330 -19.85 11.32 -6.65
N MET A 331 -18.58 11.06 -6.96
CA MET A 331 -17.87 9.90 -6.43
C MET A 331 -17.68 9.95 -4.91
N ALA A 332 -17.42 11.13 -4.33
CA ALA A 332 -17.35 11.30 -2.88
C ALA A 332 -18.65 10.86 -2.21
N GLY A 333 -19.80 11.21 -2.80
CA GLY A 333 -21.12 10.78 -2.35
C GLY A 333 -21.40 9.27 -2.46
N LEU A 334 -20.58 8.52 -3.20
CA LEU A 334 -20.68 7.06 -3.31
C LEU A 334 -19.75 6.31 -2.34
N ILE A 335 -18.90 7.02 -1.59
CA ILE A 335 -18.04 6.41 -0.57
C ILE A 335 -18.82 6.30 0.74
N PRO A 336 -18.92 5.11 1.35
CA PRO A 336 -19.64 4.96 2.61
C PRO A 336 -18.94 5.74 3.73
N ALA A 337 -19.73 6.47 4.51
CA ALA A 337 -19.26 7.15 5.71
C ALA A 337 -19.30 6.20 6.92
N GLY A 338 -18.31 6.31 7.80
CA GLY A 338 -18.28 5.60 9.08
C GLY A 338 -17.60 4.23 9.05
N PRO A 339 -17.92 3.35 10.01
CA PRO A 339 -17.36 2.00 10.08
C PRO A 339 -17.83 1.13 8.92
N THR A 340 -16.96 0.24 8.46
CA THR A 340 -17.26 -0.73 7.41
C THR A 340 -17.61 -2.09 8.02
N THR A 341 -18.76 -2.64 7.62
CA THR A 341 -19.24 -3.98 7.94
C THR A 341 -19.52 -4.76 6.65
N PRO A 342 -19.76 -6.10 6.70
CA PRO A 342 -20.17 -6.84 5.52
C PRO A 342 -21.37 -6.21 4.80
N ASP A 343 -22.35 -5.72 5.56
CA ASP A 343 -23.54 -5.09 4.99
C ASP A 343 -23.24 -3.72 4.37
N THR A 344 -22.34 -2.93 4.98
CA THR A 344 -21.82 -1.70 4.37
C THR A 344 -21.20 -1.99 3.01
N LEU A 345 -20.36 -3.02 2.90
CA LEU A 345 -19.70 -3.38 1.64
C LEU A 345 -20.70 -3.87 0.60
N ARG A 346 -21.64 -4.76 0.95
CA ARG A 346 -22.70 -5.23 0.04
C ARG A 346 -23.57 -4.08 -0.47
N THR A 347 -23.97 -3.18 0.42
CA THR A 347 -24.78 -2.00 0.07
C THR A 347 -24.01 -1.07 -0.86
N THR A 348 -22.73 -0.86 -0.60
CA THR A 348 -21.85 -0.01 -1.42
C THR A 348 -21.63 -0.62 -2.80
N LEU A 349 -21.37 -1.94 -2.89
CA LEU A 349 -21.27 -2.66 -4.16
C LEU A 349 -22.56 -2.50 -4.99
N ALA A 350 -23.72 -2.71 -4.38
CA ALA A 350 -25.00 -2.54 -5.06
C ALA A 350 -25.24 -1.09 -5.51
N LEU A 351 -24.81 -0.11 -4.71
CA LEU A 351 -24.88 1.31 -5.07
C LEU A 351 -23.95 1.63 -6.26
N TRP A 352 -22.71 1.17 -6.22
CA TRP A 352 -21.74 1.37 -7.31
C TRP A 352 -22.20 0.72 -8.61
N HIS A 353 -22.82 -0.45 -8.54
CA HIS A 353 -23.46 -1.11 -9.69
C HIS A 353 -24.59 -0.25 -10.29
N ARG A 354 -25.49 0.29 -9.46
CA ARG A 354 -26.56 1.21 -9.92
C ARG A 354 -26.01 2.53 -10.48
N GLN A 355 -24.86 2.98 -10.00
CA GLN A 355 -24.17 4.20 -10.41
C GLN A 355 -22.97 3.92 -11.33
N LYS A 356 -23.02 2.81 -12.07
CA LYS A 356 -21.90 2.29 -12.87
C LYS A 356 -21.33 3.32 -13.83
N SER A 357 -22.17 4.13 -14.47
CA SER A 357 -21.71 5.18 -15.39
C SER A 357 -20.81 6.19 -14.69
N THR A 358 -21.23 6.73 -13.54
CA THR A 358 -20.42 7.66 -12.72
C THR A 358 -19.11 7.02 -12.26
N VAL A 359 -19.17 5.77 -11.79
CA VAL A 359 -17.98 5.04 -11.31
C VAL A 359 -17.00 4.82 -12.46
N GLN A 360 -17.47 4.31 -13.61
CA GLN A 360 -16.63 4.09 -14.77
C GLN A 360 -16.03 5.39 -15.32
N GLU A 361 -16.84 6.45 -15.41
CA GLU A 361 -16.38 7.77 -15.87
C GLU A 361 -15.22 8.26 -15.01
N PHE A 362 -15.32 8.18 -13.68
CA PHE A 362 -14.23 8.62 -12.78
C PHE A 362 -12.98 7.76 -12.90
N LEU A 363 -13.13 6.43 -12.91
CA LEU A 363 -11.99 5.50 -12.92
C LEU A 363 -11.27 5.47 -14.27
N SER A 364 -11.91 5.91 -15.36
CA SER A 364 -11.35 5.95 -16.71
C SER A 364 -11.06 7.36 -17.23
N LEU A 365 -11.30 8.41 -16.45
CA LEU A 365 -11.17 9.79 -16.92
C LEU A 365 -9.73 10.06 -17.42
N PRO A 366 -9.54 10.44 -18.70
CA PRO A 366 -8.22 10.77 -19.21
C PRO A 366 -7.71 12.07 -18.61
N LEU A 367 -6.39 12.18 -18.56
CA LEU A 367 -5.70 13.27 -17.85
C LEU A 367 -6.00 14.65 -18.43
N SER A 368 -6.13 14.73 -19.76
CA SER A 368 -6.50 15.95 -20.46
C SER A 368 -7.87 16.51 -20.06
N ALA A 369 -8.73 15.70 -19.44
CA ALA A 369 -10.03 16.13 -18.95
C ALA A 369 -10.02 16.61 -17.49
N ILE A 370 -8.94 16.35 -16.73
CA ILE A 370 -8.76 16.80 -15.35
C ILE A 370 -8.23 18.24 -15.33
N HIS A 371 -7.40 18.60 -16.32
CA HIS A 371 -6.89 19.95 -16.58
C HIS A 371 -7.06 20.32 -18.06
N PRO A 372 -8.23 20.88 -18.46
CA PRO A 372 -8.43 21.39 -19.81
C PRO A 372 -7.62 22.66 -20.10
#